data_AF-W7S3B4-F1
#
_entry.id   AF-W7S3B4-F1
#
_cell.length_a   1.000
_cell.length_b   1.000
_cell.length_c   1.000
_cell.angle_alpha   90.00
_cell.angle_beta   90.00
_cell.angle_gamma   90.00
#
_symmetry.space_group_name_H-M   'P 1'
#
loop_
_entity.id
_entity.type
_entity.pdbx_description
1 polymer ?
#
loop_
_entity_poly.entity_id
_entity_poly.type
_entity_poly.pdbx_seq_one_letter_code
_entity_poly.pdbx_strand_id
1 'polypeptide(L)'
;MNKGGLNMEQVLRPIYQERASQSNTLGVILVEKREEQSNVTDTFDTVLLIIVKEAEQPVFSKHYLYEGNKVALHTVTEKLIRKWLLIGSNKKVVDWIFFGRVLFDRNEFLHKLKIELQEFPYSGRKIKTGIQFSKLIRRYLEGKEYFDKGSYLDAYNHVVDSLHHLGRLSIIDSGLYPEVTVWGQVKKIEPAIYKLYEELVTSNEPIEKRLELLFLASEFLIHSRTRDGAQHILEVMQTKETWSIQELHDHHELMNYSVDLEVFVEYLVDKGYIHIEPVTAKNEMIFHRHYKVDKEALEIGQ
;
A
#
# COMPACT_ATOMS: atom_id res chain seq x y z
N MET A 1 35.19 -20.52 31.26
CA MET A 1 34.10 -21.50 31.47
C MET A 1 32.96 -21.15 30.53
N ASN A 2 32.79 -21.94 29.47
CA ASN A 2 31.66 -21.82 28.54
C ASN A 2 30.38 -22.16 29.30
N LYS A 3 29.54 -21.17 29.61
CA LYS A 3 28.14 -21.42 29.97
C LYS A 3 27.44 -21.82 28.67
N GLY A 4 27.10 -23.10 28.54
CA GLY A 4 26.20 -23.60 27.49
C GLY A 4 24.81 -23.02 27.69
N GLY A 5 24.61 -21.76 27.30
CA GLY A 5 23.29 -21.17 27.15
C GLY A 5 22.56 -21.87 26.01
N LEU A 6 21.25 -22.06 26.17
CA LEU A 6 20.40 -22.51 25.07
C LEU A 6 20.47 -21.46 23.95
N ASN A 7 20.65 -21.92 22.70
CA ASN A 7 20.53 -21.04 21.54
C ASN A 7 19.10 -20.45 21.51
N MET A 8 18.93 -19.20 21.07
CA MET A 8 17.63 -18.51 20.95
C MET A 8 16.56 -19.39 20.30
N GLU A 9 16.88 -20.12 19.24
CA GLU A 9 15.94 -21.05 18.61
C GLU A 9 15.45 -22.15 19.59
N GLN A 10 16.34 -22.68 20.43
CA GLN A 10 15.98 -23.70 21.42
C GLN A 10 15.08 -23.12 22.52
N VAL A 11 15.26 -21.85 22.88
CA VAL A 11 14.40 -21.13 23.82
C VAL A 11 13.01 -20.89 23.23
N LEU A 12 12.93 -20.55 21.94
CA LEU A 12 11.67 -20.31 21.24
C LEU A 12 10.96 -21.59 20.82
N ARG A 13 11.65 -22.73 20.82
CA ARG A 13 11.14 -24.03 20.35
C ARG A 13 9.85 -24.48 21.01
N PRO A 14 9.72 -24.48 22.36
CA PRO A 14 8.46 -24.84 23.00
C PRO A 14 7.31 -23.93 22.55
N ILE A 15 7.57 -22.63 22.37
CA ILE A 15 6.57 -21.63 22.01
C ILE A 15 6.05 -21.88 20.59
N TYR A 16 6.93 -22.06 19.60
CA TYR A 16 6.47 -22.28 18.23
C TYR A 16 5.92 -23.69 18.01
N GLN A 17 6.39 -24.71 18.75
CA GLN A 17 5.86 -26.07 18.65
C GLN A 17 4.43 -26.16 19.19
N GLU A 18 4.15 -25.54 20.34
CA GLU A 18 2.79 -25.41 20.87
C GLU A 18 1.86 -24.81 19.81
N ARG A 19 2.30 -23.73 19.17
CA ARG A 19 1.52 -23.03 18.12
C ARG A 19 1.35 -23.88 16.87
N ALA A 20 2.40 -24.54 16.40
CA ALA A 20 2.37 -25.41 15.22
C ALA A 20 1.40 -26.60 15.40
N SER A 21 1.24 -27.10 16.62
CA SER A 21 0.29 -28.19 16.92
C SER A 21 -1.18 -27.79 16.77
N GLN A 22 -1.49 -26.49 16.84
CA GLN A 22 -2.86 -26.00 16.68
C GLN A 22 -3.32 -26.15 15.22
N SER A 23 -4.49 -26.74 15.02
CA SER A 23 -5.08 -26.95 13.69
C SER A 23 -5.30 -25.63 12.92
N ASN A 24 -5.50 -24.54 13.65
CA ASN A 24 -5.71 -23.19 13.12
C ASN A 24 -4.41 -22.53 12.59
N THR A 25 -3.23 -23.02 12.96
CA THR A 25 -1.95 -22.45 12.51
C THR A 25 -1.63 -22.91 11.09
N LEU A 26 -1.41 -21.96 10.18
CA LEU A 26 -1.06 -22.21 8.79
C LEU A 26 0.45 -22.20 8.56
N GLY A 27 1.18 -21.32 9.25
CA GLY A 27 2.63 -21.22 9.07
C GLY A 27 3.32 -20.50 10.22
N VAL A 28 4.60 -20.82 10.42
CA VAL A 28 5.47 -20.13 11.37
C VAL A 28 6.78 -19.77 10.69
N ILE A 29 7.16 -18.50 10.79
CA ILE A 29 8.39 -17.95 10.23
C ILE A 29 9.22 -17.31 11.34
N LEU A 30 10.52 -17.61 11.35
CA LEU A 30 11.52 -16.96 12.18
C LEU A 30 12.32 -15.97 11.34
N VAL A 31 12.45 -14.75 11.84
CA VAL A 31 13.28 -13.70 11.25
C VAL A 31 14.28 -13.23 12.30
N GLU A 32 15.55 -13.30 11.96
CA GLU A 32 16.63 -12.82 12.82
C GLU A 32 17.12 -11.48 12.29
N LYS A 33 17.50 -10.60 13.22
CA LYS A 33 18.10 -9.32 12.88
C LYS A 33 19.38 -9.57 12.08
N ARG A 34 19.47 -8.96 10.91
CA ARG A 34 20.71 -8.88 10.12
C ARG A 34 21.42 -7.60 10.49
N GLU A 35 22.73 -7.64 10.75
CA GLU A 35 23.50 -6.47 11.22
C GLU A 35 23.38 -5.26 10.27
N GLU A 36 23.23 -5.50 8.96
CA GLU A 36 23.06 -4.47 7.94
C GLU A 36 21.60 -3.99 7.72
N GLN A 37 20.59 -4.62 8.38
CA GLN A 37 19.15 -4.37 8.14
C GLN A 37 18.33 -4.34 9.44
N SER A 38 18.76 -3.55 10.42
CA SER A 38 18.17 -3.50 11.78
C SER A 38 16.70 -3.06 11.85
N ASN A 39 16.17 -2.41 10.81
CA ASN A 39 14.78 -1.93 10.76
C ASN A 39 13.77 -2.99 10.31
N VAL A 40 14.21 -4.13 9.74
CA VAL A 40 13.30 -5.19 9.27
C VAL A 40 12.57 -5.86 10.44
N THR A 41 13.19 -5.90 11.61
CA THR A 41 12.66 -6.53 12.82
C THR A 41 12.12 -5.51 13.83
N ASP A 42 11.86 -4.26 13.44
CA ASP A 42 11.46 -3.17 14.36
C ASP A 42 12.40 -3.04 15.57
N THR A 43 13.71 -3.20 15.34
CA THR A 43 14.78 -3.23 16.36
C THR A 43 14.81 -4.47 17.27
N PHE A 44 13.91 -5.44 17.11
CA PHE A 44 13.99 -6.72 17.82
C PHE A 44 15.14 -7.57 17.27
N ASP A 45 15.74 -8.40 18.11
CA ASP A 45 16.82 -9.30 17.70
C ASP A 45 16.23 -10.53 16.97
N THR A 46 14.99 -10.89 17.29
CA THR A 46 14.26 -11.98 16.65
C THR A 46 12.76 -11.69 16.55
N VAL A 47 12.16 -12.02 15.42
CA VAL A 47 10.72 -11.97 15.17
C VAL A 47 10.22 -13.38 14.85
N LEU A 48 9.15 -13.80 15.51
CA LEU A 48 8.40 -15.02 15.23
C LEU A 48 7.03 -14.63 14.67
N LEU A 49 6.85 -14.78 13.36
CA LEU A 49 5.56 -14.56 12.69
C LEU A 49 4.79 -15.88 12.65
N ILE A 50 3.61 -15.88 13.24
CA ILE A 50 2.66 -16.99 13.24
C ILE A 50 1.46 -16.58 12.41
N ILE A 51 1.17 -17.33 11.36
CA ILE A 51 0.01 -17.10 10.50
C ILE A 51 -1.04 -18.14 10.85
N VAL A 52 -2.24 -17.67 11.20
CA VAL A 52 -3.39 -18.51 11.56
C VAL A 52 -4.54 -18.29 10.58
N LYS A 53 -5.41 -19.27 10.42
CA LYS A 53 -6.56 -19.15 9.53
C LYS A 53 -7.52 -18.06 10.01
N GLU A 54 -7.94 -18.15 11.28
CA GLU A 54 -8.91 -17.24 11.90
C GLU A 54 -8.49 -16.89 13.34
N ALA A 55 -8.89 -15.71 13.82
CA ALA A 55 -8.71 -15.30 15.20
C ALA A 55 -9.69 -14.16 15.52
N GLU A 56 -10.07 -14.01 16.80
CA GLU A 56 -10.89 -12.89 17.25
C GLU A 56 -10.22 -11.54 16.97
N GLN A 57 -8.92 -11.44 17.24
CA GLN A 57 -8.10 -10.28 16.91
C GLN A 57 -7.25 -10.58 15.65
N PRO A 58 -7.31 -9.74 14.61
CA PRO A 58 -6.61 -10.01 13.36
C PRO A 58 -5.08 -9.90 13.46
N VAL A 59 -4.60 -9.17 14.47
CA VAL A 59 -3.19 -9.12 14.90
C VAL A 59 -3.14 -9.23 16.41
N PHE A 60 -2.24 -10.06 16.91
CA PHE A 60 -1.93 -10.15 18.33
C PHE A 60 -0.42 -10.29 18.52
N SER A 61 0.17 -9.48 19.41
CA SER A 61 1.62 -9.43 19.61
C SER A 61 2.01 -9.72 21.05
N LYS A 62 3.11 -10.45 21.24
CA LYS A 62 3.77 -10.67 22.53
C LYS A 62 5.25 -10.35 22.39
N HIS A 63 5.81 -9.66 23.38
CA HIS A 63 7.24 -9.38 23.44
C HIS A 63 7.87 -10.19 24.57
N TYR A 64 9.05 -10.73 24.31
CA TYR A 64 9.84 -11.48 25.29
C TYR A 64 11.24 -10.89 25.37
N LEU A 65 11.89 -11.12 26.51
CA LEU A 65 13.28 -10.78 26.76
C LEU A 65 14.02 -12.04 27.23
N TYR A 66 15.12 -12.38 26.59
CA TYR A 66 15.96 -13.51 26.99
C TYR A 66 17.44 -13.14 26.87
N GLU A 67 18.15 -13.14 28.01
CA GLU A 67 19.58 -12.80 28.08
C GLU A 67 19.93 -11.46 27.38
N GLY A 68 19.03 -10.47 27.45
CA GLY A 68 19.19 -9.16 26.81
C GLY A 68 18.71 -9.08 25.36
N ASN A 69 18.39 -10.22 24.73
CA ASN A 69 17.82 -10.27 23.38
C ASN A 69 16.31 -10.02 23.42
N LYS A 70 15.85 -9.11 22.57
CA LYS A 70 14.43 -8.75 22.39
C LYS A 70 13.81 -9.68 21.34
N VAL A 71 12.71 -10.34 21.71
CA VAL A 71 11.93 -11.19 20.79
C VAL A 71 10.52 -10.64 20.63
N ALA A 72 10.04 -10.51 19.40
CA ALA A 72 8.63 -10.23 19.11
C ALA A 72 7.96 -11.47 18.51
N LEU A 73 6.78 -11.82 19.02
CA LEU A 73 5.91 -12.83 18.44
C LEU A 73 4.67 -12.13 17.92
N HIS A 74 4.40 -12.26 16.63
CA HIS A 74 3.21 -11.73 15.99
C HIS A 74 2.34 -12.90 15.51
N THR A 75 1.11 -12.97 16.00
CA THR A 75 0.06 -13.85 15.44
C THR A 75 -0.82 -13.02 14.54
N VAL A 76 -0.96 -13.42 13.28
CA VAL A 76 -1.69 -12.65 12.25
C VAL A 76 -2.62 -13.60 11.49
N THR A 77 -3.84 -13.15 11.19
CA THR A 77 -4.77 -13.94 10.39
C THR A 77 -4.39 -13.97 8.91
N GLU A 78 -4.71 -15.07 8.22
CA GLU A 78 -4.53 -15.21 6.77
C GLU A 78 -5.21 -14.06 6.02
N LYS A 79 -6.44 -13.71 6.40
CA LYS A 79 -7.20 -12.59 5.82
C LYS A 79 -6.40 -11.29 5.85
N LEU A 80 -5.72 -11.00 6.97
CA LEU A 80 -4.95 -9.78 7.10
C LEU A 80 -3.61 -9.85 6.36
N ILE A 81 -2.92 -11.00 6.37
CA ILE A 81 -1.73 -11.22 5.53
C ILE A 81 -2.08 -10.97 4.07
N ARG A 82 -3.13 -11.60 3.55
CA ARG A 82 -3.59 -11.40 2.17
C ARG A 82 -3.94 -9.95 1.88
N LYS A 83 -4.63 -9.25 2.79
CA LYS A 83 -4.91 -7.82 2.64
C LYS A 83 -3.62 -6.99 2.54
N TRP A 84 -2.66 -7.20 3.45
CA TRP A 84 -1.38 -6.49 3.42
C TRP A 84 -0.58 -6.73 2.15
N LEU A 85 -0.56 -7.98 1.66
CA LEU A 85 0.09 -8.34 0.41
C LEU A 85 -0.63 -7.71 -0.79
N LEU A 86 -1.97 -7.71 -0.80
CA LEU A 86 -2.78 -7.11 -1.86
C LEU A 86 -2.54 -5.61 -1.97
N ILE A 87 -2.59 -4.85 -0.86
CA ILE A 87 -2.51 -3.38 -0.91
C ILE A 87 -1.09 -2.83 -0.69
N GLY A 88 -0.12 -3.71 -0.37
CA GLY A 88 1.28 -3.33 -0.14
C GLY A 88 1.49 -2.45 1.11
N SER A 89 0.63 -2.57 2.12
CA SER A 89 0.66 -1.69 3.31
C SER A 89 1.61 -2.13 4.41
N ASN A 90 2.20 -3.33 4.32
CA ASN A 90 3.10 -3.85 5.34
C ASN A 90 4.36 -4.49 4.71
N LYS A 91 5.33 -3.66 4.34
CA LYS A 91 6.56 -4.08 3.64
C LYS A 91 7.40 -5.09 4.45
N LYS A 92 7.52 -4.89 5.76
CA LYS A 92 8.27 -5.82 6.64
C LYS A 92 7.71 -7.24 6.59
N VAL A 93 6.39 -7.41 6.48
CA VAL A 93 5.77 -8.74 6.39
C VAL A 93 6.14 -9.42 5.07
N VAL A 94 6.26 -8.65 3.97
CA VAL A 94 6.76 -9.18 2.70
C VAL A 94 8.18 -9.71 2.87
N ASP A 95 9.07 -8.90 3.46
CA ASP A 95 10.46 -9.30 3.72
C ASP A 95 10.55 -10.52 4.64
N TRP A 96 9.71 -10.58 5.69
CA TRP A 96 9.63 -11.73 6.59
C TRP A 96 9.20 -13.00 5.85
N ILE A 97 8.17 -12.91 5.01
CA ILE A 97 7.71 -14.05 4.21
C ILE A 97 8.82 -14.51 3.27
N PHE A 98 9.48 -13.61 2.53
CA PHE A 98 10.50 -13.96 1.55
C PHE A 98 11.78 -14.53 2.19
N PHE A 99 12.34 -13.80 3.15
CA PHE A 99 13.70 -14.04 3.64
C PHE A 99 13.75 -14.74 4.99
N GLY A 100 12.61 -14.86 5.68
CA GLY A 100 12.51 -15.56 6.94
C GLY A 100 12.65 -17.07 6.79
N ARG A 101 13.18 -17.71 7.84
CA ARG A 101 13.30 -19.16 7.95
C ARG A 101 11.95 -19.76 8.34
N VAL A 102 11.42 -20.64 7.50
CA VAL A 102 10.16 -21.34 7.77
C VAL A 102 10.41 -22.43 8.83
N LEU A 103 9.71 -22.34 9.96
CA LEU A 103 9.76 -23.32 11.04
C LEU A 103 8.60 -24.33 10.97
N PHE A 104 7.47 -23.93 10.38
CA PHE A 104 6.28 -24.77 10.18
C PHE A 104 5.50 -24.27 8.97
N ASP A 105 5.00 -25.18 8.14
CA ASP A 105 4.18 -24.87 6.97
C ASP A 105 3.09 -25.93 6.77
N ARG A 106 1.84 -25.57 7.03
CA ARG A 106 0.70 -26.47 6.87
C ARG A 106 0.25 -26.46 5.42
N ASN A 107 0.23 -27.65 4.79
CA ASN A 107 -0.24 -27.83 3.41
C ASN A 107 0.46 -26.91 2.39
N GLU A 108 1.74 -26.59 2.64
CA GLU A 108 2.58 -25.73 1.79
C GLU A 108 1.99 -24.32 1.62
N PHE A 109 1.28 -23.81 2.63
CA PHE A 109 0.69 -22.47 2.61
C PHE A 109 1.74 -21.38 2.37
N LEU A 110 2.85 -21.38 3.12
CA LEU A 110 3.91 -20.37 2.98
C LEU A 110 4.67 -20.53 1.67
N HIS A 111 4.87 -21.76 1.21
CA HIS A 111 5.48 -22.02 -0.09
C HIS A 111 4.63 -21.45 -1.23
N LYS A 112 3.32 -21.71 -1.25
CA LYS A 112 2.39 -21.13 -2.23
C LYS A 112 2.36 -19.62 -2.15
N LEU A 113 2.34 -19.06 -0.94
CA LEU A 113 2.37 -17.61 -0.74
C LEU A 113 3.64 -16.97 -1.30
N LYS A 114 4.80 -17.63 -1.18
CA LYS A 114 6.07 -17.17 -1.79
C LYS A 114 6.00 -17.19 -3.31
N ILE A 115 5.46 -18.26 -3.91
CA ILE A 115 5.28 -18.35 -5.37
C ILE A 115 4.35 -17.23 -5.85
N GLU A 116 3.19 -17.06 -5.20
CA GLU A 116 2.25 -15.97 -5.49
C GLU A 116 2.93 -14.59 -5.42
N LEU A 117 3.85 -14.37 -4.49
CA LEU A 117 4.58 -13.10 -4.40
C LEU A 117 5.67 -12.94 -5.46
N GLN A 118 6.30 -14.04 -5.91
CA GLN A 118 7.31 -14.02 -6.97
C GLN A 118 6.70 -13.81 -8.35
N GLU A 119 5.53 -14.38 -8.60
CA GLU A 119 4.85 -14.29 -9.90
C GLU A 119 4.13 -12.95 -10.11
N PHE A 120 4.21 -12.01 -9.15
CA PHE A 120 3.51 -10.72 -9.09
C PHE A 120 2.18 -10.73 -9.87
N PRO A 121 1.14 -11.40 -9.34
CA PRO A 121 -0.03 -11.74 -10.11
C PRO A 121 -0.67 -10.49 -10.69
N TYR A 122 -0.86 -10.54 -12.01
CA TYR A 122 -1.46 -9.47 -12.81
C TYR A 122 -2.80 -8.99 -12.22
N SER A 123 -3.57 -9.88 -11.57
CA SER A 123 -4.86 -9.59 -10.95
C SER A 123 -4.78 -8.54 -9.82
N GLY A 124 -3.70 -8.52 -9.04
CA GLY A 124 -3.53 -7.53 -7.96
C GLY A 124 -3.00 -6.17 -8.44
N ARG A 125 -2.53 -6.08 -9.70
CA ARG A 125 -1.85 -4.88 -10.20
C ARG A 125 -2.81 -3.71 -10.34
N LYS A 126 -3.98 -3.90 -10.97
CA LYS A 126 -4.97 -2.83 -11.15
C LYS A 126 -5.43 -2.23 -9.81
N ILE A 127 -5.69 -3.07 -8.81
CA ILE A 127 -6.05 -2.63 -7.46
C ILE A 127 -4.93 -1.80 -6.84
N LYS A 128 -3.68 -2.27 -6.92
CA LYS A 128 -2.51 -1.54 -6.40
C LYS A 128 -2.29 -0.22 -7.11
N THR A 129 -2.38 -0.21 -8.45
CA THR A 129 -2.29 0.98 -9.28
C THR A 129 -3.34 2.00 -8.86
N GLY A 130 -4.61 1.60 -8.74
CA GLY A 130 -5.67 2.50 -8.31
C GLY A 130 -5.50 3.03 -6.89
N ILE A 131 -5.09 2.21 -5.93
CA ILE A 131 -4.82 2.66 -4.55
C ILE A 131 -3.61 3.61 -4.48
N GLN A 132 -2.55 3.35 -5.25
CA GLN A 132 -1.42 4.29 -5.29
C GLN A 132 -1.78 5.58 -6.01
N PHE A 133 -2.58 5.50 -7.07
CA PHE A 133 -3.03 6.66 -7.82
C PHE A 133 -3.96 7.54 -6.97
N SER A 134 -4.89 6.98 -6.20
CA SER A 134 -5.74 7.78 -5.30
C SER A 134 -4.93 8.56 -4.25
N LYS A 135 -3.86 7.95 -3.72
CA LYS A 135 -2.92 8.61 -2.80
C LYS A 135 -2.12 9.72 -3.48
N LEU A 136 -1.66 9.48 -4.71
CA LEU A 136 -1.01 10.49 -5.54
C LEU A 136 -1.94 11.70 -5.74
N ILE A 137 -3.19 11.48 -6.17
CA ILE A 137 -4.19 12.52 -6.37
C ILE A 137 -4.41 13.34 -5.09
N ARG A 138 -4.64 12.67 -3.96
CA ARG A 138 -4.83 13.35 -2.67
C ARG A 138 -3.65 14.27 -2.35
N ARG A 139 -2.42 13.74 -2.40
CA ARG A 139 -1.22 14.51 -2.01
C ARG A 139 -0.97 15.66 -2.98
N TYR A 140 -1.21 15.44 -4.28
CA TYR A 140 -1.14 16.50 -5.27
C TYR A 140 -2.13 17.64 -4.99
N LEU A 141 -3.41 17.32 -4.78
CA LEU A 141 -4.45 18.34 -4.53
C LEU A 141 -4.20 19.12 -3.24
N GLU A 142 -3.90 18.42 -2.13
CA GLU A 142 -3.58 19.05 -0.85
C GLU A 142 -2.33 19.95 -0.99
N GLY A 143 -1.28 19.48 -1.67
CA GLY A 143 -0.08 20.28 -1.91
C GLY A 143 -0.35 21.51 -2.77
N LYS A 144 -1.18 21.37 -3.79
CA LYS A 144 -1.54 22.48 -4.70
C LYS A 144 -2.31 23.56 -3.95
N GLU A 145 -3.23 23.18 -3.08
CA GLU A 145 -3.96 24.12 -2.22
C GLU A 145 -3.02 24.92 -1.31
N TYR A 146 -2.05 24.28 -0.66
CA TYR A 146 -1.06 24.99 0.17
C TYR A 146 -0.18 25.92 -0.67
N PHE A 147 0.22 25.49 -1.86
CA PHE A 147 1.03 26.30 -2.77
C PHE A 147 0.28 27.57 -3.20
N ASP A 148 -1.00 27.44 -3.59
CA ASP A 148 -1.82 28.56 -4.02
C ASP A 148 -2.10 29.56 -2.88
N LYS A 149 -2.04 29.10 -1.63
CA LYS A 149 -2.10 29.95 -0.41
C LYS A 149 -0.75 30.54 0.00
N GLY A 150 0.33 30.28 -0.73
CA GLY A 150 1.69 30.73 -0.40
C GLY A 150 2.36 29.98 0.75
N SER A 151 1.77 28.88 1.22
CA SER A 151 2.31 28.04 2.31
C SER A 151 3.31 27.01 1.75
N TYR A 152 4.44 27.49 1.25
CA TYR A 152 5.36 26.68 0.43
C TYR A 152 6.01 25.50 1.19
N LEU A 153 6.27 25.63 2.50
CA LEU A 153 6.85 24.54 3.28
C LEU A 153 5.88 23.37 3.46
N ASP A 154 4.60 23.66 3.66
CA ASP A 154 3.54 22.64 3.72
C ASP A 154 3.34 22.01 2.34
N ALA A 155 3.27 22.83 1.29
CA ALA A 155 3.19 22.35 -0.09
C ALA A 155 4.36 21.42 -0.44
N TYR A 156 5.58 21.72 0.01
CA TYR A 156 6.76 20.88 -0.20
C TYR A 156 6.58 19.46 0.35
N ASN A 157 6.08 19.32 1.57
CA ASN A 157 5.84 18.00 2.17
C ASN A 157 4.87 17.17 1.31
N HIS A 158 3.78 17.78 0.86
CA HIS A 158 2.81 17.12 -0.01
C HIS A 158 3.38 16.77 -1.40
N VAL A 159 4.23 17.62 -1.98
CA VAL A 159 4.90 17.34 -3.26
C VAL A 159 5.88 16.17 -3.13
N VAL A 160 6.64 16.09 -2.04
CA VAL A 160 7.55 14.96 -1.78
C VAL A 160 6.76 13.65 -1.68
N ASP A 161 5.62 13.66 -0.99
CA ASP A 161 4.74 12.47 -0.88
C ASP A 161 4.12 12.11 -2.23
N SER A 162 3.65 13.11 -2.98
CA SER A 162 3.10 12.95 -4.34
C SER A 162 4.12 12.27 -5.27
N LEU A 163 5.36 12.78 -5.31
CA LEU A 163 6.45 12.19 -6.09
C LEU A 163 6.78 10.76 -5.64
N HIS A 164 6.72 10.47 -4.34
CA HIS A 164 6.88 9.09 -3.84
C HIS A 164 5.78 8.15 -4.34
N HIS A 165 4.52 8.60 -4.35
CA HIS A 165 3.42 7.79 -4.89
C HIS A 165 3.56 7.60 -6.40
N LEU A 166 3.96 8.63 -7.13
CA LEU A 166 4.22 8.56 -8.57
C LEU A 166 5.36 7.59 -8.91
N GLY A 167 6.45 7.61 -8.13
CA GLY A 167 7.55 6.66 -8.27
C GLY A 167 7.15 5.22 -7.93
N ARG A 168 6.28 5.01 -6.92
CA ARG A 168 5.74 3.66 -6.63
C ARG A 168 4.83 3.17 -7.74
N LEU A 169 4.02 4.07 -8.30
CA LEU A 169 3.11 3.77 -9.40
C LEU A 169 3.88 3.27 -10.62
N SER A 170 4.97 3.94 -11.01
CA SER A 170 5.76 3.50 -12.16
C SER A 170 6.41 2.13 -12.01
N ILE A 171 6.82 1.78 -10.79
CA ILE A 171 7.33 0.43 -10.48
C ILE A 171 6.22 -0.61 -10.63
N ILE A 172 5.02 -0.33 -10.11
CA ILE A 172 3.86 -1.22 -10.22
C ILE A 172 3.45 -1.41 -11.68
N ASP A 173 3.41 -0.34 -12.47
CA ASP A 173 3.05 -0.37 -13.89
C ASP A 173 4.03 -1.24 -14.68
N SER A 174 5.32 -1.21 -14.32
CA SER A 174 6.37 -2.07 -14.87
C SER A 174 6.31 -3.53 -14.40
N GLY A 175 5.35 -3.87 -13.55
CA GLY A 175 5.14 -5.22 -13.02
C GLY A 175 6.08 -5.65 -11.92
N LEU A 176 6.70 -4.68 -11.24
CA LEU A 176 7.61 -4.91 -10.13
C LEU A 176 6.97 -4.48 -8.81
N TYR A 177 7.48 -5.01 -7.70
CA TYR A 177 7.08 -4.59 -6.36
C TYR A 177 7.91 -3.38 -5.90
N PRO A 178 7.30 -2.29 -5.39
CA PRO A 178 8.03 -1.17 -4.83
C PRO A 178 8.76 -1.53 -3.52
N GLU A 179 10.08 -1.56 -3.58
CA GLU A 179 10.97 -1.86 -2.46
C GLU A 179 11.03 -0.70 -1.44
N VAL A 180 11.83 -0.87 -0.38
CA VAL A 180 12.13 0.19 0.58
C VAL A 180 12.90 1.34 -0.09
N THR A 181 13.94 1.01 -0.87
CA THR A 181 14.76 1.96 -1.63
C THR A 181 14.13 2.32 -2.97
N VAL A 182 12.91 2.85 -2.94
CA VAL A 182 12.06 3.11 -4.12
C VAL A 182 12.79 3.88 -5.22
N TRP A 183 13.55 4.93 -4.88
CA TRP A 183 14.22 5.79 -5.86
C TRP A 183 15.33 5.08 -6.64
N GLY A 184 15.93 4.02 -6.08
CA GLY A 184 16.88 3.17 -6.80
C GLY A 184 16.23 2.39 -7.93
N GLN A 185 14.98 1.96 -7.74
CA GLN A 185 14.16 1.33 -8.78
C GLN A 185 13.67 2.39 -9.78
N VAL A 186 13.10 3.51 -9.31
CA VAL A 186 12.59 4.60 -10.17
C VAL A 186 13.67 5.12 -11.10
N LYS A 187 14.91 5.31 -10.63
CA LYS A 187 16.02 5.77 -11.47
C LYS A 187 16.27 4.90 -12.70
N LYS A 188 16.01 3.59 -12.61
CA LYS A 188 16.19 2.64 -13.72
C LYS A 188 14.96 2.55 -14.61
N ILE A 189 13.76 2.67 -14.01
CA ILE A 189 12.48 2.41 -14.66
C ILE A 189 11.90 3.68 -15.29
N GLU A 190 11.86 4.78 -14.54
CA GLU A 190 11.36 6.10 -14.97
C GLU A 190 12.35 7.21 -14.57
N PRO A 191 13.46 7.38 -15.32
CA PRO A 191 14.48 8.38 -15.01
C PRO A 191 13.93 9.82 -14.97
N ALA A 192 12.87 10.10 -15.73
CA ALA A 192 12.21 11.41 -15.74
C ALA A 192 11.57 11.75 -14.39
N ILE A 193 10.89 10.79 -13.75
CA ILE A 193 10.30 10.99 -12.41
C ILE A 193 11.40 11.14 -11.36
N TYR A 194 12.49 10.36 -11.47
CA TYR A 194 13.65 10.52 -10.60
C TYR A 194 14.25 11.93 -10.70
N LYS A 195 14.42 12.44 -11.94
CA LYS A 195 14.90 13.79 -12.22
C LYS A 195 14.05 14.87 -11.56
N LEU A 196 12.72 14.75 -11.58
CA LEU A 196 11.83 15.70 -10.89
C LEU A 196 12.14 15.80 -9.40
N TYR A 197 12.34 14.66 -8.73
CA TYR A 197 12.70 14.64 -7.32
C TYR A 197 14.11 15.18 -7.06
N GLU A 198 15.07 14.86 -7.93
CA GLU A 198 16.43 15.40 -7.88
C GLU A 198 16.42 16.94 -8.01
N GLU A 199 15.68 17.50 -8.96
CA GLU A 199 15.55 18.95 -9.15
C GLU A 199 14.88 19.63 -7.95
N LEU A 200 13.84 19.04 -7.37
CA LEU A 200 13.19 19.56 -6.16
C LEU A 200 14.20 19.75 -5.00
N VAL A 201 15.12 18.79 -4.84
CA VAL A 201 16.07 18.77 -3.72
C VAL A 201 17.35 19.56 -4.01
N THR A 202 17.86 19.50 -5.24
CA THR A 202 19.21 20.00 -5.56
C THR A 202 19.24 21.36 -6.27
N SER A 203 18.11 21.81 -6.82
CA SER A 203 18.06 23.11 -7.51
C SER A 203 18.29 24.28 -6.55
N ASN A 204 19.02 25.29 -7.03
CA ASN A 204 19.31 26.54 -6.32
C ASN A 204 18.18 27.58 -6.43
N GLU A 205 17.09 27.25 -7.15
CA GLU A 205 15.94 28.13 -7.31
C GLU A 205 15.17 28.34 -5.99
N PRO A 206 14.46 29.47 -5.82
CA PRO A 206 13.54 29.66 -4.71
C PRO A 206 12.54 28.51 -4.60
N ILE A 207 12.13 28.16 -3.38
CA ILE A 207 11.22 27.03 -3.13
C ILE A 207 9.93 27.13 -3.94
N GLU A 208 9.37 28.33 -4.07
CA GLU A 208 8.19 28.60 -4.90
C GLU A 208 8.40 28.13 -6.34
N LYS A 209 9.51 28.51 -6.98
CA LYS A 209 9.79 28.17 -8.39
C LYS A 209 10.04 26.67 -8.59
N ARG A 210 10.70 26.03 -7.62
CA ARG A 210 10.86 24.57 -7.61
C ARG A 210 9.49 23.89 -7.53
N LEU A 211 8.64 24.29 -6.58
CA LEU A 211 7.31 23.71 -6.43
C LEU A 211 6.41 23.96 -7.64
N GLU A 212 6.44 25.16 -8.22
CA GLU A 212 5.70 25.52 -9.43
C GLU A 212 6.02 24.55 -10.59
N LEU A 213 7.31 24.32 -10.86
CA LEU A 213 7.75 23.37 -11.88
C LEU A 213 7.26 21.96 -11.57
N LEU A 214 7.35 21.53 -10.31
CA LEU A 214 6.93 20.20 -9.88
C LEU A 214 5.42 19.99 -10.02
N PHE A 215 4.59 21.00 -9.73
CA PHE A 215 3.15 20.92 -9.94
C PHE A 215 2.79 20.83 -11.43
N LEU A 216 3.42 21.64 -12.28
CA LEU A 216 3.21 21.57 -13.73
C LEU A 216 3.55 20.18 -14.31
N ALA A 217 4.71 19.64 -13.92
CA ALA A 217 5.10 18.30 -14.35
C ALA A 217 4.19 17.21 -13.79
N SER A 218 3.80 17.32 -12.51
CA SER A 218 2.90 16.36 -11.85
C SER A 218 1.52 16.37 -12.49
N GLU A 219 0.99 17.53 -12.86
CA GLU A 219 -0.31 17.66 -13.52
C GLU A 219 -0.36 16.88 -14.84
N PHE A 220 0.68 17.04 -15.68
CA PHE A 220 0.80 16.28 -16.92
C PHE A 220 0.90 14.76 -16.69
N LEU A 221 1.73 14.34 -15.72
CA LEU A 221 1.93 12.92 -15.40
C LEU A 221 0.68 12.28 -14.79
N ILE A 222 -0.06 13.02 -13.97
CA ILE A 222 -1.33 12.59 -13.40
C ILE A 222 -2.38 12.47 -14.50
N HIS A 223 -2.51 13.48 -15.36
CA HIS A 223 -3.48 13.49 -16.44
C HIS A 223 -3.27 12.30 -17.39
N SER A 224 -2.04 12.11 -17.87
CA SER A 224 -1.68 11.01 -18.78
C SER A 224 -1.92 9.61 -18.20
N ARG A 225 -1.88 9.46 -16.87
CA ARG A 225 -2.10 8.18 -16.17
C ARG A 225 -3.50 8.02 -15.57
N THR A 226 -4.40 8.98 -15.75
CA THR A 226 -5.70 8.98 -15.05
C THR A 226 -6.55 7.76 -15.43
N ARG A 227 -6.64 7.42 -16.71
CA ARG A 227 -7.43 6.26 -17.16
C ARG A 227 -6.93 4.95 -16.53
N ASP A 228 -5.63 4.70 -16.63
CA ASP A 228 -5.01 3.47 -16.11
C ASP A 228 -5.10 3.42 -14.58
N GLY A 229 -4.85 4.55 -13.91
CA GLY A 229 -5.01 4.70 -12.46
C GLY A 229 -6.45 4.51 -11.98
N ALA A 230 -7.44 4.90 -12.78
CA ALA A 230 -8.85 4.76 -12.46
C ALA A 230 -9.45 3.41 -12.85
N GLN A 231 -8.75 2.60 -13.65
CA GLN A 231 -9.29 1.39 -14.25
C GLN A 231 -10.02 0.48 -13.24
N HIS A 232 -9.40 0.19 -12.10
CA HIS A 232 -9.99 -0.69 -11.10
C HIS A 232 -11.32 -0.15 -10.52
N ILE A 233 -11.36 1.12 -10.09
CA ILE A 233 -12.58 1.67 -9.50
C ILE A 233 -13.70 1.78 -10.54
N LEU A 234 -13.37 2.13 -11.79
CA LEU A 234 -14.34 2.23 -12.87
C LEU A 234 -14.90 0.83 -13.24
N GLU A 235 -14.05 -0.19 -13.36
CA GLU A 235 -14.48 -1.58 -13.61
C GLU A 235 -15.42 -2.09 -12.51
N VAL A 236 -15.11 -1.83 -11.24
CA VAL A 236 -16.00 -2.18 -10.12
C VAL A 236 -17.32 -1.41 -10.21
N MET A 237 -17.26 -0.10 -10.42
CA MET A 237 -18.47 0.72 -10.47
C MET A 237 -19.38 0.36 -11.66
N GLN A 238 -18.84 -0.17 -12.77
CA GLN A 238 -19.63 -0.64 -13.91
C GLN A 238 -20.52 -1.86 -13.59
N THR A 239 -20.28 -2.57 -12.49
CA THR A 239 -21.08 -3.74 -12.08
C THR A 239 -22.49 -3.38 -11.61
N LYS A 240 -22.76 -2.10 -11.36
CA LYS A 240 -24.06 -1.56 -10.95
C LYS A 240 -24.32 -0.22 -11.62
N GLU A 241 -25.59 0.12 -11.87
CA GLU A 241 -25.97 1.35 -12.56
C GLU A 241 -25.58 2.62 -11.81
N THR A 242 -25.86 2.69 -10.50
CA THR A 242 -25.51 3.83 -9.63
C THR A 242 -25.04 3.36 -8.26
N TRP A 243 -24.19 4.17 -7.64
CA TRP A 243 -23.60 3.92 -6.32
C TRP A 243 -23.81 5.11 -5.40
N SER A 244 -24.24 4.88 -4.17
CA SER A 244 -24.02 5.84 -3.10
C SER A 244 -22.56 5.79 -2.61
N ILE A 245 -22.07 6.85 -1.98
CA ILE A 245 -20.71 6.85 -1.43
C ILE A 245 -20.51 5.76 -0.37
N GLN A 246 -21.56 5.45 0.41
CA GLN A 246 -21.51 4.39 1.43
C GLN A 246 -21.36 3.01 0.79
N GLU A 247 -22.06 2.74 -0.32
CA GLU A 247 -21.90 1.47 -1.05
C GLU A 247 -20.49 1.31 -1.62
N LEU A 248 -19.85 2.41 -2.06
CA LEU A 248 -18.45 2.38 -2.48
C LEU A 248 -17.51 2.06 -1.29
N HIS A 249 -17.74 2.66 -0.12
CA HIS A 249 -16.98 2.35 1.10
C HIS A 249 -17.15 0.91 1.58
N ASP A 250 -18.36 0.35 1.42
CA ASP A 250 -18.69 -1.01 1.88
C ASP A 250 -18.30 -2.10 0.86
N HIS A 251 -18.00 -1.73 -0.39
CA HIS A 251 -17.58 -2.68 -1.41
C HIS A 251 -16.21 -3.29 -1.05
N HIS A 252 -16.14 -4.62 -1.05
CA HIS A 252 -14.99 -5.40 -0.57
C HIS A 252 -13.63 -5.05 -1.23
N GLU A 253 -13.64 -4.59 -2.48
CA GLU A 253 -12.43 -4.13 -3.18
C GLU A 253 -12.15 -2.64 -2.96
N LEU A 254 -13.19 -1.79 -2.97
CA LEU A 254 -13.04 -0.33 -2.92
C LEU A 254 -12.81 0.18 -1.50
N MET A 255 -13.22 -0.56 -0.48
CA MET A 255 -12.88 -0.27 0.92
C MET A 255 -11.37 -0.17 1.16
N ASN A 256 -10.55 -0.72 0.26
CA ASN A 256 -9.09 -0.65 0.34
C ASN A 256 -8.51 0.72 -0.04
N TYR A 257 -9.29 1.58 -0.70
CA TYR A 257 -8.95 2.99 -0.94
C TYR A 257 -9.07 3.80 0.34
N SER A 258 -9.84 3.32 1.32
CA SER A 258 -9.93 3.90 2.67
C SER A 258 -10.26 5.39 2.59
N VAL A 259 -9.57 6.21 3.37
CA VAL A 259 -9.70 7.67 3.42
C VAL A 259 -9.51 8.34 2.06
N ASP A 260 -8.83 7.72 1.09
CA ASP A 260 -8.55 8.31 -0.22
C ASP A 260 -9.72 8.17 -1.20
N LEU A 261 -10.74 7.35 -0.88
CA LEU A 261 -11.82 7.01 -1.81
C LEU A 261 -12.64 8.23 -2.25
N GLU A 262 -13.12 9.05 -1.31
CA GLU A 262 -13.99 10.19 -1.61
C GLU A 262 -13.30 11.23 -2.50
N VAL A 263 -12.06 11.62 -2.14
CA VAL A 263 -11.28 12.57 -2.94
C VAL A 263 -10.99 12.02 -4.33
N PHE A 264 -10.77 10.71 -4.44
CA PHE A 264 -10.55 10.09 -5.74
C PHE A 264 -11.82 10.06 -6.60
N VAL A 265 -12.98 9.78 -6.00
CA VAL A 265 -14.27 9.85 -6.69
C VAL A 265 -14.55 11.27 -7.18
N GLU A 266 -14.39 12.30 -6.34
CA GLU A 266 -14.59 13.69 -6.76
C GLU A 266 -13.61 14.11 -7.86
N TYR A 267 -12.34 13.69 -7.77
CA TYR A 267 -11.37 13.90 -8.85
C TYR A 267 -11.84 13.27 -10.17
N LEU A 268 -12.38 12.04 -10.15
CA LEU A 268 -12.88 11.37 -11.34
C LEU A 268 -14.18 12.00 -11.88
N VAL A 269 -14.97 12.63 -11.02
CA VAL A 269 -16.09 13.48 -11.43
C VAL A 269 -15.57 14.70 -12.18
N ASP A 270 -14.59 15.42 -11.63
CA ASP A 270 -14.00 16.60 -12.27
C ASP A 270 -13.34 16.26 -13.61
N LYS A 271 -12.81 15.03 -13.75
CA LYS A 271 -12.23 14.53 -15.02
C LYS A 271 -13.25 13.90 -15.97
N GLY A 272 -14.53 13.83 -15.60
CA GLY A 272 -15.60 13.32 -16.46
C GLY A 272 -15.66 11.79 -16.60
N TYR A 273 -14.95 11.03 -15.76
CA TYR A 273 -15.06 9.56 -15.73
C TYR A 273 -16.27 9.07 -14.91
N ILE A 274 -16.75 9.89 -13.98
CA ILE A 274 -17.89 9.61 -13.12
C ILE A 274 -18.89 10.76 -13.22
N HIS A 275 -20.17 10.45 -13.39
CA HIS A 275 -21.26 11.42 -13.34
C HIS A 275 -22.00 11.34 -12.01
N ILE A 276 -22.49 12.51 -11.57
CA ILE A 276 -23.37 12.61 -10.41
C ILE A 276 -24.82 12.41 -10.87
N GLU A 277 -25.52 11.49 -10.23
CA GLU A 277 -26.95 11.29 -10.37
C GLU A 277 -27.66 11.73 -9.08
N PRO A 278 -28.41 12.85 -9.10
CA PRO A 278 -29.13 13.31 -7.92
C PRO A 278 -30.35 12.43 -7.65
N VAL A 279 -30.44 11.88 -6.45
CA VAL A 279 -31.60 11.08 -5.99
C VAL A 279 -32.31 11.84 -4.88
N THR A 280 -33.60 12.12 -5.06
CA THR A 280 -34.39 12.93 -4.11
C THR A 280 -34.31 12.36 -2.70
N ALA A 281 -33.91 13.20 -1.73
CA ALA A 281 -33.93 12.83 -0.32
C ALA A 281 -35.35 13.01 0.26
N LYS A 282 -35.50 12.79 1.57
CA LYS A 282 -36.78 13.01 2.27
C LYS A 282 -37.30 14.46 2.16
N ASN A 283 -36.41 15.41 1.93
CA ASN A 283 -36.73 16.81 1.65
C ASN A 283 -36.51 17.05 0.15
N GLU A 284 -37.52 17.57 -0.55
CA GLU A 284 -37.47 17.85 -2.00
C GLU A 284 -36.40 18.87 -2.41
N MET A 285 -35.83 19.62 -1.46
CA MET A 285 -34.72 20.55 -1.70
C MET A 285 -33.33 19.91 -1.56
N ILE A 286 -33.24 18.67 -1.10
CA ILE A 286 -31.97 17.98 -0.84
C ILE A 286 -31.93 16.70 -1.67
N PHE A 287 -30.78 16.45 -2.31
CA PHE A 287 -30.56 15.25 -3.11
C PHE A 287 -29.39 14.46 -2.54
N HIS A 288 -29.55 13.15 -2.45
CA HIS A 288 -28.43 12.24 -2.33
C HIS A 288 -27.62 12.28 -3.62
N ARG A 289 -26.29 12.37 -3.50
CA ARG A 289 -25.37 12.23 -4.63
C ARG A 289 -25.14 10.74 -4.85
N HIS A 290 -25.64 10.22 -5.96
CA HIS A 290 -25.21 8.92 -6.46
C HIS A 290 -24.19 9.12 -7.57
N TYR A 291 -23.38 8.11 -7.82
CA TYR A 291 -22.26 8.13 -8.74
C TYR A 291 -22.42 7.01 -9.77
N LYS A 292 -22.19 7.33 -11.05
CA LYS A 292 -22.20 6.35 -12.14
C LYS A 292 -21.03 6.59 -13.07
N VAL A 293 -20.52 5.52 -13.66
CA VAL A 293 -19.42 5.60 -14.64
C VAL A 293 -19.94 6.20 -15.93
N ASP A 294 -19.17 7.13 -16.51
CA ASP A 294 -19.38 7.57 -17.89
C ASP A 294 -18.85 6.49 -18.86
N LYS A 295 -19.76 5.85 -19.59
CA LYS A 295 -19.41 4.81 -20.56
C LYS A 295 -18.73 5.40 -21.81
N GLU A 296 -19.05 6.63 -22.19
CA GLU A 296 -18.47 7.28 -23.38
C GLU A 296 -17.03 7.74 -23.10
N ALA A 297 -16.76 8.23 -21.89
CA ALA A 297 -15.41 8.60 -21.45
C ALA A 297 -14.41 7.41 -21.46
N LEU A 298 -14.92 6.18 -21.39
CA LEU A 298 -14.10 4.97 -21.47
C LEU A 298 -13.77 4.54 -22.91
N GLU A 299 -14.55 4.98 -23.90
CA GLU A 299 -14.40 4.63 -25.32
C GLU A 299 -13.47 5.59 -26.07
N ILE A 300 -13.46 6.88 -25.71
CA ILE A 300 -12.67 7.93 -26.39
C ILE A 300 -11.14 7.77 -26.20
N GLY A 301 -10.71 6.95 -25.24
CA GLY A 301 -9.29 6.72 -24.97
C GLY A 301 -8.63 5.55 -25.72
N GLN A 302 -9.34 4.81 -26.58
CA GLN A 302 -8.76 3.70 -27.37
C GLN A 302 -8.03 4.19 -28.62
#